data_AF-A0A4R9F173-F1
#
_entry.id   AF-A0A4R9F173-F1
#
_cell.length_a   1.000
_cell.length_b   1.000
_cell.length_c   1.000
_cell.angle_alpha   90.00
_cell.angle_beta   90.00
_cell.angle_gamma   90.00
#
_symmetry.space_group_name_H-M   'P 1'
#
loop_
_entity.id
_entity.type
_entity.pdbx_description
1 polymer ?
#
loop_
_entity_poly.entity_id
_entity_poly.type
_entity_poly.pdbx_seq_one_letter_code
_entity_poly.pdbx_strand_id
1 'polypeptide(L)'
;MVVAVALAAGLVGTVGGGTSTARAEEGKPSQGRQLLFYNHAYGVLDRETADAIEHSAYLREFANFQVRTTTGSGGQTWTGRYLMGRETYLELFGVGDLPGQDGTFGSAGMGVSTERAGDRATVMERLRALGVTEPIEYRQTRDFGDGVPVPWFDAVFTTDQYDSFGAWGMEYRPEYFADPRSKTEPPDYPGDVGRERYLPDDYRDHEMRDVTSVRLAASARDVANTVPMLRAGGFAVRDAGDGAVATRGGVTIRLDAAPRDRAGLKQVTFALNEPAGNRHKERIGRSTLVVGPGLGAVWNFDAPK
;
A
#
# COMPACT_ATOMS: atom_id res chain seq x y z
N MET A 1 -23.54 -13.47 0.70
CA MET A 1 -23.98 -12.08 0.54
C MET A 1 -22.77 -11.32 0.03
N VAL A 2 -22.81 -10.90 -1.23
CA VAL A 2 -21.67 -10.41 -2.02
C VAL A 2 -21.84 -8.90 -2.19
N VAL A 3 -20.78 -8.13 -2.00
CA VAL A 3 -20.69 -6.76 -2.51
C VAL A 3 -19.33 -6.69 -3.21
N ALA A 4 -19.16 -7.30 -4.39
CA ALA A 4 -19.33 -6.64 -5.69
C ALA A 4 -20.24 -5.40 -5.67
N VAL A 5 -19.62 -4.22 -5.75
CA VAL A 5 -20.33 -3.04 -6.26
C VAL A 5 -20.40 -3.19 -7.77
N ALA A 6 -21.50 -3.79 -8.24
CA ALA A 6 -21.96 -3.67 -9.62
C ALA A 6 -22.96 -2.51 -9.67
N LEU A 7 -22.54 -1.34 -10.15
CA LEU A 7 -23.43 -0.21 -10.42
C LEU A 7 -23.74 -0.18 -11.92
N ALA A 8 -24.92 -0.65 -12.28
CA ALA A 8 -25.49 -0.48 -13.61
C ALA A 8 -26.07 0.94 -13.73
N ALA A 9 -25.53 1.75 -14.65
CA ALA A 9 -26.07 3.07 -14.98
C ALA A 9 -26.88 2.99 -16.28
N GLY A 10 -28.17 3.31 -16.21
CA GLY A 10 -29.03 3.53 -17.37
C GLY A 10 -28.85 4.94 -17.93
N LEU A 11 -28.60 5.04 -19.24
CA LEU A 11 -28.56 6.30 -19.99
C LEU A 11 -29.95 6.67 -20.54
N VAL A 12 -30.40 7.90 -20.30
CA VAL A 12 -31.14 8.74 -21.27
C VAL A 12 -30.89 10.22 -20.96
N GLY A 13 -30.53 11.04 -21.98
CA GLY A 13 -30.82 12.49 -21.97
C GLY A 13 -29.74 13.52 -22.38
N THR A 14 -29.40 13.56 -23.68
CA THR A 14 -29.02 14.70 -24.59
C THR A 14 -28.40 16.05 -24.15
N VAL A 15 -27.25 16.35 -24.80
CA VAL A 15 -26.78 17.52 -25.60
C VAL A 15 -26.58 18.93 -24.99
N GLY A 16 -25.35 19.44 -25.18
CA GLY A 16 -24.94 20.85 -25.31
C GLY A 16 -23.45 20.98 -24.94
N GLY A 17 -22.47 21.10 -25.84
CA GLY A 17 -22.29 22.16 -26.83
C GLY A 17 -21.37 23.24 -26.27
N GLY A 18 -20.05 23.15 -26.49
CA GLY A 18 -19.10 24.18 -26.05
C GLY A 18 -17.62 23.77 -26.15
N THR A 19 -17.03 23.95 -27.32
CA THR A 19 -15.57 23.87 -27.53
C THR A 19 -14.87 25.06 -26.88
N SER A 20 -13.96 24.81 -25.94
CA SER A 20 -12.93 25.77 -25.57
C SER A 20 -11.62 25.02 -25.27
N THR A 21 -10.67 25.16 -26.18
CA THR A 21 -9.29 24.67 -26.07
C THR A 21 -8.53 25.55 -25.08
N ALA A 22 -8.45 25.13 -23.82
CA ALA A 22 -7.54 25.72 -22.84
C ALA A 22 -6.21 24.96 -22.87
N ARG A 23 -5.14 25.69 -23.17
CA ARG A 23 -3.75 25.24 -23.12
C ARG A 23 -3.42 24.69 -21.72
N ALA A 24 -2.73 23.56 -21.70
CA ALA A 24 -2.13 23.01 -20.50
C ALA A 24 -1.11 24.00 -19.93
N GLU A 25 -1.44 24.63 -18.80
CA GLU A 25 -0.42 25.15 -17.90
C GLU A 25 0.19 23.94 -17.18
N GLU A 26 1.48 23.71 -17.39
CA GLU A 26 2.30 22.85 -16.54
C GLU A 26 2.27 23.42 -15.12
N GLY A 27 1.31 22.94 -14.32
CA GLY A 27 1.15 23.32 -12.93
C GLY A 27 2.42 23.00 -12.16
N LYS A 28 3.12 24.06 -11.70
CA LYS A 28 4.16 23.95 -10.68
C LYS A 28 3.65 23.08 -9.54
N PRO A 29 4.38 22.03 -9.11
CA PRO A 29 3.93 21.21 -7.99
C PRO A 29 3.77 22.11 -6.77
N SER A 30 2.56 22.14 -6.21
CA SER A 30 2.33 22.82 -4.94
C SER A 30 3.30 22.23 -3.92
N GLN A 31 4.29 23.00 -3.47
CA GLN A 31 5.18 22.60 -2.38
C GLN A 31 4.41 22.65 -1.05
N GLY A 32 3.36 21.84 -0.93
CA GLY A 32 2.57 21.70 0.27
C GLY A 32 3.27 20.80 1.28
N ARG A 33 2.84 20.91 2.54
CA ARG A 33 3.15 19.97 3.63
C ARG A 33 2.90 18.52 3.18
N GLN A 34 3.81 17.61 3.53
CA GLN A 34 3.63 16.16 3.39
C GLN A 34 2.49 15.72 4.32
N LEU A 35 1.46 15.09 3.76
CA LEU A 35 0.27 14.63 4.49
C LEU A 35 0.21 13.11 4.57
N LEU A 36 0.54 12.42 3.47
CA LEU A 36 0.54 10.97 3.38
C LEU A 36 1.96 10.44 3.33
N PHE A 37 2.22 9.35 4.02
CA PHE A 37 3.49 8.65 4.06
C PHE A 37 3.28 7.22 3.59
N TYR A 38 4.28 6.60 3.00
CA TYR A 38 4.14 5.21 2.59
C TYR A 38 3.95 4.32 3.82
N ASN A 39 2.88 3.53 3.81
CA ASN A 39 2.54 2.66 4.94
C ASN A 39 2.93 1.22 4.62
N HIS A 40 2.35 0.69 3.55
CA HIS A 40 2.69 -0.63 3.03
C HIS A 40 2.28 -0.76 1.57
N ALA A 41 2.78 -1.81 0.95
CA ALA A 41 2.27 -2.34 -0.29
C ALA A 41 1.97 -3.82 -0.10
N TYR A 42 1.12 -4.36 -0.97
CA TYR A 42 0.94 -5.79 -1.08
C TYR A 42 1.11 -6.29 -2.50
N GLY A 43 1.46 -7.57 -2.62
CA GLY A 43 1.44 -8.29 -3.88
C GLY A 43 0.85 -9.69 -3.70
N VAL A 44 0.04 -10.11 -4.68
CA VAL A 44 -0.46 -11.48 -4.78
C VAL A 44 0.47 -12.29 -5.67
N LEU A 45 1.05 -13.32 -5.07
CA LEU A 45 2.04 -14.22 -5.64
C LEU A 45 1.41 -15.57 -6.02
N ASP A 46 2.10 -16.33 -6.86
CA ASP A 46 1.77 -17.73 -7.06
C ASP A 46 1.89 -18.52 -5.75
N ARG A 47 1.18 -19.65 -5.68
CA ARG A 47 1.09 -20.44 -4.46
C ARG A 47 2.44 -21.01 -4.03
N GLU A 48 3.28 -21.46 -4.98
CA GLU A 48 4.64 -21.94 -4.69
C GLU A 48 5.47 -20.88 -3.94
N THR A 49 5.42 -19.64 -4.41
CA THR A 49 6.18 -18.54 -3.79
C THR A 49 5.57 -18.11 -2.46
N ALA A 50 4.24 -17.99 -2.36
CA ALA A 50 3.58 -17.64 -1.11
C ALA A 50 3.82 -18.68 0.00
N ASP A 51 3.79 -19.97 -0.34
CA ASP A 51 4.05 -21.07 0.59
C ASP A 51 5.53 -21.10 1.00
N ALA A 52 6.46 -20.86 0.07
CA ALA A 52 7.88 -20.76 0.40
C ALA A 52 8.19 -19.60 1.36
N ILE A 53 7.48 -18.47 1.22
CA ILE A 53 7.61 -17.32 2.12
C ILE A 53 7.12 -17.66 3.52
N GLU A 54 5.95 -18.29 3.65
CA GLU A 54 5.40 -18.71 4.93
C GLU A 54 6.33 -19.64 5.73
N HIS A 55 7.05 -20.52 5.03
CA HIS A 55 7.94 -21.51 5.63
C HIS A 55 9.42 -21.11 5.64
N SER A 56 9.77 -19.88 5.25
CA SER A 56 11.15 -19.43 5.23
C SER A 56 11.69 -19.20 6.65
N ALA A 57 12.72 -19.97 7.03
CA ALA A 57 13.45 -19.73 8.27
C ALA A 57 14.19 -18.39 8.21
N TYR A 58 14.85 -18.10 7.08
CA TYR A 58 15.61 -16.87 6.92
C TYR A 58 14.74 -15.62 7.03
N LEU A 59 13.51 -15.61 6.53
CA LEU A 59 12.63 -14.44 6.68
C LEU A 59 12.29 -14.12 8.14
N ARG A 60 12.27 -15.11 9.03
CA ARG A 60 12.03 -14.94 10.47
C ARG A 60 13.24 -14.35 11.19
N GLU A 61 14.44 -14.55 10.66
CA GLU A 61 15.67 -13.90 11.13
C GLU A 61 15.75 -12.49 10.54
N PHE A 62 15.48 -12.36 9.24
CA PHE A 62 15.60 -11.14 8.47
C PHE A 62 14.61 -10.05 8.93
N ALA A 63 13.36 -10.35 9.24
CA ALA A 63 12.34 -9.35 9.59
C ALA A 63 11.45 -9.82 10.75
N ASN A 64 10.72 -8.88 11.36
CA ASN A 64 9.56 -9.22 12.20
C ASN A 64 8.47 -9.82 11.30
N PHE A 65 8.58 -11.13 11.08
CA PHE A 65 7.79 -11.87 10.12
C PHE A 65 6.59 -12.53 10.77
N GLN A 66 5.40 -12.21 10.27
CA GLN A 66 4.14 -12.72 10.80
C GLN A 66 3.31 -13.37 9.69
N VAL A 67 2.66 -14.47 10.00
CA VAL A 67 1.60 -15.04 9.17
C VAL A 67 0.33 -14.98 9.98
N ARG A 68 -0.68 -14.25 9.50
CA ARG A 68 -1.93 -14.06 10.24
C ARG A 68 -3.13 -13.94 9.33
N THR A 69 -4.24 -14.49 9.80
CA THR A 69 -5.57 -14.23 9.27
C THR A 69 -6.15 -13.00 9.96
N THR A 70 -6.69 -12.07 9.18
CA THR A 70 -7.36 -10.87 9.66
C THR A 70 -8.81 -10.89 9.22
N THR A 71 -9.72 -10.50 10.12
CA THR A 71 -11.14 -10.29 9.81
C THR A 71 -11.42 -8.79 9.83
N GLY A 72 -11.82 -8.26 8.67
CA GLY A 72 -12.16 -6.86 8.45
C GLY A 72 -13.66 -6.60 8.43
N SER A 73 -14.01 -5.39 7.98
CA SER A 73 -15.39 -4.95 7.79
C SER A 73 -16.19 -5.88 6.90
N GLY A 74 -17.48 -6.02 7.23
CA GLY A 74 -18.38 -6.97 6.55
C GLY A 74 -18.01 -8.45 6.75
N GLY A 75 -17.10 -8.76 7.69
CA GLY A 75 -16.64 -10.14 7.93
C GLY A 75 -15.69 -10.66 6.85
N GLN A 76 -15.11 -9.78 6.03
CA GLN A 76 -14.11 -10.18 5.05
C GLN A 76 -12.87 -10.71 5.74
N THR A 77 -12.36 -11.86 5.30
CA THR A 77 -11.17 -12.47 5.87
C THR A 77 -10.05 -12.59 4.84
N TRP A 78 -8.81 -12.46 5.31
CA TRP A 78 -7.63 -12.68 4.49
C TRP A 78 -6.46 -13.19 5.31
N THR A 79 -5.60 -14.00 4.70
CA THR A 79 -4.38 -14.53 5.33
C THR A 79 -3.14 -13.95 4.65
N GLY A 80 -2.43 -13.07 5.35
CA GLY A 80 -1.23 -12.42 4.82
C GLY A 80 0.05 -12.98 5.44
N ARG A 81 1.16 -12.83 4.72
CA ARG A 81 2.52 -12.88 5.26
C ARG A 81 3.06 -11.45 5.33
N TYR A 82 3.48 -11.02 6.50
CA TYR A 82 3.80 -9.63 6.81
C TYR A 82 5.26 -9.53 7.21
N LEU A 83 6.02 -8.63 6.58
CA LEU A 83 7.35 -8.23 7.02
C LEU A 83 7.23 -6.85 7.64
N MET A 84 7.24 -6.79 8.97
CA MET A 84 6.99 -5.57 9.75
C MET A 84 8.30 -4.85 10.03
N GLY A 85 8.39 -3.58 9.64
CA GLY A 85 9.49 -2.68 9.97
C GLY A 85 9.12 -1.70 11.09
N ARG A 86 9.89 -0.61 11.19
CA ARG A 86 9.67 0.46 12.16
C ARG A 86 8.48 1.34 11.77
N GLU A 87 8.45 1.82 10.54
CA GLU A 87 7.40 2.71 10.04
C GLU A 87 6.66 2.14 8.83
N THR A 88 7.21 1.09 8.22
CA THR A 88 6.70 0.52 6.98
C THR A 88 6.65 -0.99 7.06
N TYR A 89 5.75 -1.59 6.30
CA TYR A 89 5.70 -3.05 6.19
C TYR A 89 5.36 -3.50 4.76
N LEU A 90 5.55 -4.78 4.51
CA LEU A 90 5.20 -5.44 3.26
C LEU A 90 4.21 -6.57 3.55
N GLU A 91 3.12 -6.61 2.80
CA GLU A 91 2.16 -7.71 2.84
C GLU A 91 2.31 -8.59 1.59
N LEU A 92 2.27 -9.90 1.77
CA LEU A 92 2.40 -10.86 0.69
C LEU A 92 1.28 -11.89 0.81
N PHE A 93 0.59 -12.08 -0.29
CA PHE A 93 -0.58 -12.96 -0.39
C PHE A 93 -0.32 -14.03 -1.44
N GLY A 94 -0.83 -15.24 -1.23
CA GLY A 94 -0.98 -16.25 -2.26
C GLY A 94 -2.31 -16.11 -3.01
N VAL A 95 -2.39 -16.68 -4.22
CA VAL A 95 -3.65 -16.74 -4.99
C VAL A 95 -4.79 -17.33 -4.18
N GLY A 96 -5.81 -16.54 -3.87
CA GLY A 96 -6.97 -16.95 -3.07
C GLY A 96 -6.88 -16.63 -1.58
N ASP A 97 -5.81 -15.97 -1.11
CA ASP A 97 -5.71 -15.50 0.27
C ASP A 97 -6.50 -14.20 0.52
N LEU A 98 -6.88 -13.50 -0.55
CA LEU A 98 -7.78 -12.35 -0.58
C LEU A 98 -9.05 -12.71 -1.37
N PRO A 99 -10.20 -12.08 -1.08
CA PRO A 99 -11.43 -12.31 -1.84
C PRO A 99 -11.38 -11.67 -3.24
N GLY A 100 -12.18 -12.23 -4.16
CA GLY A 100 -12.47 -11.61 -5.46
C GLY A 100 -11.24 -11.38 -6.34
N GLN A 101 -11.25 -10.27 -7.10
CA GLN A 101 -10.17 -9.93 -8.04
C GLN A 101 -8.84 -9.63 -7.33
N ASP A 102 -8.89 -9.15 -6.09
CA ASP A 102 -7.70 -8.80 -5.31
C ASP A 102 -6.88 -10.04 -4.93
N GLY A 103 -7.51 -11.21 -4.88
CA GLY A 103 -6.84 -12.50 -4.65
C GLY A 103 -6.26 -13.18 -5.90
N THR A 104 -6.28 -12.53 -7.06
CA THR A 104 -5.75 -13.11 -8.30
C THR A 104 -4.26 -12.82 -8.47
N PHE A 105 -3.52 -13.72 -9.10
CA PHE A 105 -2.07 -13.56 -9.28
C PHE A 105 -1.72 -12.25 -10.01
N GLY A 106 -0.72 -11.53 -9.51
CA GLY A 106 -0.32 -10.23 -10.05
C GLY A 106 -1.21 -9.07 -9.63
N SER A 107 -2.28 -9.31 -8.86
CA SER A 107 -2.95 -8.22 -8.13
C SER A 107 -2.02 -7.64 -7.08
N ALA A 108 -2.15 -6.35 -6.81
CA ALA A 108 -1.33 -5.63 -5.86
C ALA A 108 -2.07 -4.41 -5.31
N GLY A 109 -1.53 -3.82 -4.25
CA GLY A 109 -2.07 -2.56 -3.75
C GLY A 109 -1.11 -1.81 -2.87
N MET A 110 -1.49 -0.61 -2.49
CA MET A 110 -0.63 0.28 -1.71
C MET A 110 -1.44 1.19 -0.80
N GLY A 111 -1.16 1.11 0.49
CA GLY A 111 -1.63 2.05 1.50
C GLY A 111 -0.61 3.17 1.71
N VAL A 112 -1.08 4.42 1.70
CA VAL A 112 -0.35 5.57 2.21
C VAL A 112 -1.15 6.19 3.34
N SER A 113 -0.51 6.57 4.46
CA SER A 113 -1.23 7.00 5.66
C SER A 113 -0.85 8.38 6.16
N THR A 114 -1.78 9.02 6.86
CA THR A 114 -1.47 10.22 7.64
C THR A 114 -0.68 9.87 8.90
N GLU A 115 0.02 10.86 9.44
CA GLU A 115 0.69 10.74 10.76
C GLU A 115 -0.07 11.51 11.85
N ARG A 116 -0.89 12.50 11.47
CA ARG A 116 -1.66 13.35 12.40
C ARG A 116 -3.16 13.22 12.13
N ALA A 117 -3.93 13.09 13.21
CA ALA A 117 -5.37 13.04 13.14
C ALA A 117 -5.93 14.31 12.45
N GLY A 118 -6.88 14.11 11.53
CA GLY A 118 -7.50 15.18 10.75
C GLY A 118 -6.80 15.53 9.44
N ASP A 119 -5.56 15.06 9.21
CA ASP A 119 -4.85 15.34 7.95
C ASP A 119 -5.57 14.73 6.73
N ARG A 120 -6.35 13.66 6.93
CA ARG A 120 -7.17 13.06 5.87
C ARG A 120 -8.16 14.06 5.26
N ALA A 121 -8.71 14.99 6.04
CA ALA A 121 -9.63 16.01 5.52
C ALA A 121 -8.93 16.90 4.49
N THR A 122 -7.70 17.35 4.77
CA THR A 122 -6.89 18.13 3.83
C THR A 122 -6.51 17.32 2.58
N VAL A 123 -6.27 16.01 2.71
CA VAL A 123 -6.04 15.13 1.55
C VAL A 123 -7.28 15.09 0.65
N MET A 124 -8.48 14.95 1.21
CA MET A 124 -9.73 14.95 0.43
C MET A 124 -9.96 16.27 -0.31
N GLU A 125 -9.69 17.41 0.34
CA GLU A 125 -9.76 18.73 -0.31
C GLU A 125 -8.79 18.82 -1.51
N ARG A 126 -7.55 18.34 -1.33
CA ARG A 126 -6.55 18.32 -2.41
C ARG A 126 -6.93 17.37 -3.54
N LEU A 127 -7.52 16.22 -3.24
CA LEU A 127 -8.04 15.29 -4.26
C LEU A 127 -9.11 15.97 -5.14
N ARG A 128 -10.06 16.66 -4.51
CA ARG A 128 -11.08 17.44 -5.24
C ARG A 128 -10.47 18.54 -6.11
N ALA A 129 -9.48 19.25 -5.58
CA ALA A 129 -8.74 20.27 -6.34
C ALA A 129 -7.94 19.68 -7.53
N LEU A 130 -7.57 18.41 -7.46
CA LEU A 130 -6.91 17.66 -8.55
C LEU A 130 -7.90 17.01 -9.53
N GLY A 131 -9.20 17.28 -9.40
CA GLY A 131 -10.24 16.78 -10.30
C GLY A 131 -10.85 15.43 -9.90
N VAL A 132 -10.49 14.88 -8.74
CA VAL A 132 -11.19 13.71 -8.17
C VAL A 132 -12.42 14.24 -7.42
N THR A 133 -13.52 14.43 -8.14
CA THR A 133 -14.71 15.15 -7.64
C THR A 133 -15.40 14.44 -6.49
N GLU A 134 -15.44 13.10 -6.54
CA GLU A 134 -16.10 12.25 -5.55
C GLU A 134 -15.12 11.18 -5.03
N PRO A 135 -14.14 11.53 -4.18
CA PRO A 135 -13.30 10.54 -3.53
C PRO A 135 -14.15 9.59 -2.68
N ILE A 136 -13.89 8.29 -2.77
CA ILE A 136 -14.68 7.27 -2.06
C ILE A 136 -14.14 7.15 -0.65
N GLU A 137 -15.02 7.28 0.34
CA GLU A 137 -14.70 7.11 1.75
C GLU A 137 -15.13 5.73 2.24
N TYR A 138 -14.28 5.06 3.01
CA TYR A 138 -14.58 3.75 3.56
C TYR A 138 -13.99 3.62 4.96
N ARG A 139 -14.74 3.06 5.91
CA ARG A 139 -14.23 2.72 7.24
C ARG A 139 -13.88 1.24 7.28
N GLN A 140 -12.62 0.95 7.55
CA GLN A 140 -12.18 -0.41 7.84
C GLN A 140 -12.28 -0.68 9.35
N THR A 141 -12.68 -1.90 9.67
CA THR A 141 -12.68 -2.44 11.04
C THR A 141 -11.70 -3.58 11.16
N ARG A 142 -11.35 -3.94 12.39
CA ARG A 142 -10.59 -5.16 12.69
C ARG A 142 -11.26 -5.92 13.80
N ASP A 143 -11.45 -7.22 13.59
CA ASP A 143 -11.82 -8.17 14.63
C ASP A 143 -10.58 -8.99 15.00
N PHE A 144 -10.30 -9.08 16.31
CA PHE A 144 -9.15 -9.80 16.87
C PHE A 144 -9.43 -11.30 17.09
N GLY A 145 -10.57 -11.79 16.62
CA GLY A 145 -11.01 -13.19 16.73
C GLY A 145 -12.05 -13.43 17.82
N ASP A 146 -12.55 -12.37 18.46
CA ASP A 146 -13.56 -12.44 19.53
C ASP A 146 -14.96 -12.03 19.07
N GLY A 147 -15.13 -11.69 17.79
CA GLY A 147 -16.41 -11.28 17.23
C GLY A 147 -16.76 -9.82 17.50
N VAL A 148 -15.84 -9.03 18.09
CA VAL A 148 -16.06 -7.62 18.44
C VAL A 148 -15.17 -6.73 17.57
N PRO A 149 -15.65 -6.29 16.39
CA PRO A 149 -14.88 -5.45 15.50
C PRO A 149 -14.67 -4.05 16.08
N VAL A 150 -13.45 -3.52 15.92
CA VAL A 150 -13.12 -2.12 16.25
C VAL A 150 -12.88 -1.30 14.99
N PRO A 151 -13.27 -0.02 14.95
CA PRO A 151 -12.84 0.91 13.92
C PRO A 151 -11.31 0.94 13.86
N TRP A 152 -10.74 0.62 12.70
CA TRP A 152 -9.30 0.48 12.54
C TRP A 152 -8.70 1.69 11.81
N PHE A 153 -9.20 2.00 10.62
CA PHE A 153 -8.79 3.20 9.87
C PHE A 153 -9.92 3.69 8.97
N ASP A 154 -9.89 4.98 8.67
CA ASP A 154 -10.71 5.56 7.60
C ASP A 154 -9.86 5.66 6.33
N ALA A 155 -10.32 5.01 5.26
CA ALA A 155 -9.70 5.02 3.95
C ALA A 155 -10.31 6.09 3.04
N VAL A 156 -9.53 6.52 2.06
CA VAL A 156 -9.97 7.31 0.92
C VAL A 156 -9.40 6.70 -0.36
N PHE A 157 -10.25 6.51 -1.36
CA PHE A 157 -9.88 6.03 -2.69
C PHE A 157 -10.19 7.10 -3.73
N THR A 158 -9.41 7.12 -4.82
CA THR A 158 -9.72 7.97 -5.98
C THR A 158 -10.84 7.39 -6.84
N THR A 159 -10.99 6.06 -6.84
CA THR A 159 -12.00 5.31 -7.59
C THR A 159 -12.10 3.89 -7.04
N ASP A 160 -13.21 3.22 -7.29
CA ASP A 160 -13.41 1.78 -7.08
C ASP A 160 -13.15 0.97 -8.36
N GLN A 161 -12.82 1.64 -9.46
CA GLN A 161 -12.58 1.02 -10.75
C GLN A 161 -11.09 0.88 -11.05
N TYR A 162 -10.59 -0.34 -10.95
CA TYR A 162 -9.19 -0.69 -11.19
C TYR A 162 -9.09 -2.08 -11.82
N ASP A 163 -7.97 -2.38 -12.47
CA ASP A 163 -7.78 -3.63 -13.22
C ASP A 163 -6.99 -4.69 -12.42
N SER A 164 -6.00 -4.26 -11.64
CA SER A 164 -5.13 -5.13 -10.84
C SER A 164 -4.44 -4.47 -9.67
N PHE A 165 -4.42 -3.13 -9.65
CA PHE A 165 -3.73 -2.36 -8.64
C PHE A 165 -4.62 -1.26 -8.07
N GLY A 166 -4.81 -1.29 -6.74
CA GLY A 166 -5.54 -0.27 -6.00
C GLY A 166 -4.64 0.44 -4.99
N ALA A 167 -4.74 1.77 -4.93
CA ALA A 167 -4.07 2.58 -3.91
C ALA A 167 -5.10 3.34 -3.07
N TRP A 168 -4.80 3.50 -1.78
CA TRP A 168 -5.67 4.25 -0.87
C TRP A 168 -4.86 5.11 0.10
N GLY A 169 -5.45 6.25 0.47
CA GLY A 169 -5.04 7.03 1.62
C GLY A 169 -5.73 6.46 2.87
N MET A 170 -5.07 6.46 4.02
CA MET A 170 -5.66 6.02 5.28
C MET A 170 -5.29 6.92 6.45
N GLU A 171 -6.19 7.02 7.43
CA GLU A 171 -5.95 7.62 8.73
C GLU A 171 -6.38 6.63 9.81
N TYR A 172 -5.45 6.22 10.67
CA TYR A 172 -5.77 5.29 11.75
C TYR A 172 -6.74 5.92 12.75
N ARG A 173 -7.62 5.10 13.30
CA ARG A 173 -8.66 5.51 14.25
C ARG A 173 -8.11 5.52 15.68
N PRO A 174 -8.36 6.57 16.48
CA PRO A 174 -8.04 6.58 17.91
C PRO A 174 -8.61 5.38 18.67
N GLU A 175 -9.79 4.90 18.27
CA GLU A 175 -10.45 3.73 18.84
C GLU A 175 -9.60 2.47 18.73
N TYR A 176 -8.87 2.31 17.62
CA TYR A 176 -7.96 1.19 17.42
C TYR A 176 -6.81 1.21 18.41
N PHE A 177 -6.15 2.38 18.55
CA PHE A 177 -5.02 2.54 19.45
C PHE A 177 -5.40 2.51 20.93
N ALA A 178 -6.65 2.84 21.26
CA ALA A 178 -7.17 2.73 22.62
C ALA A 178 -7.53 1.28 23.00
N ASP A 179 -7.66 0.38 22.02
CA ASP A 179 -7.98 -1.01 22.27
C ASP A 179 -6.74 -1.79 22.72
N PRO A 180 -6.74 -2.40 23.93
CA PRO A 180 -5.57 -3.13 24.45
C PRO A 180 -5.19 -4.36 23.61
N ARG A 181 -6.11 -4.89 22.79
CA ARG A 181 -5.82 -6.02 21.89
C ARG A 181 -4.91 -5.62 20.74
N SER A 182 -4.86 -4.32 20.40
CA SER A 182 -4.08 -3.79 19.28
C SER A 182 -2.56 -3.84 19.51
N LYS A 183 -2.11 -3.80 20.77
CA LYS A 183 -0.70 -3.80 21.18
C LYS A 183 0.15 -2.75 20.46
N THR A 184 -0.42 -1.57 20.20
CA THR A 184 0.28 -0.44 19.58
C THR A 184 1.08 0.35 20.61
N GLU A 185 2.07 1.09 20.14
CA GLU A 185 2.90 1.97 20.96
C GLU A 185 2.09 3.19 21.50
N PRO A 186 2.56 3.82 22.59
CA PRO A 186 1.99 5.08 23.05
C PRO A 186 2.16 6.18 21.99
N PRO A 187 1.31 7.23 22.01
CA PRO A 187 1.47 8.35 21.10
C PRO A 187 2.71 9.18 21.44
N ASP A 188 3.47 9.57 20.42
CA ASP A 188 4.65 10.45 20.58
C ASP A 188 4.25 11.93 20.76
N TYR A 189 3.07 12.29 20.27
CA TYR A 189 2.53 13.65 20.34
C TYR A 189 0.99 13.65 20.34
N PRO A 190 0.33 14.74 20.77
CA PRO A 190 -1.12 14.86 20.70
C PRO A 190 -1.63 14.70 19.27
N GLY A 191 -2.58 13.77 19.07
CA GLY A 191 -3.15 13.47 17.76
C GLY A 191 -2.26 12.59 16.87
N ASP A 192 -1.25 11.92 17.44
CA ASP A 192 -0.45 10.92 16.75
C ASP A 192 -1.28 9.71 16.34
N VAL A 193 -1.44 9.54 15.04
CA VAL A 193 -2.06 8.38 14.39
C VAL A 193 -1.06 7.75 13.43
N GLY A 194 0.22 7.89 13.76
CA GLY A 194 1.32 7.56 12.87
C GLY A 194 1.59 6.08 12.68
N ARG A 195 2.40 5.81 11.66
CA ARG A 195 2.77 4.44 11.30
C ARG A 195 3.67 3.80 12.34
N GLU A 196 4.61 4.57 12.89
CA GLU A 196 5.50 4.11 13.97
C GLU A 196 4.69 3.71 15.21
N ARG A 197 3.63 4.46 15.55
CA ARG A 197 2.71 4.09 16.62
C ARG A 197 1.99 2.75 16.37
N TYR A 198 1.62 2.49 15.12
CA TYR A 198 0.89 1.28 14.74
C TYR A 198 1.76 0.01 14.74
N LEU A 199 3.06 0.13 14.46
CA LEU A 199 3.97 -0.99 14.32
C LEU A 199 4.74 -1.22 15.64
N PRO A 200 4.80 -2.46 16.15
CA PRO A 200 5.57 -2.74 17.36
C PRO A 200 7.09 -2.62 17.10
N ASP A 201 7.83 -2.28 18.16
CA ASP A 201 9.28 -2.08 18.14
C ASP A 201 10.12 -3.37 17.93
N ASP A 202 9.47 -4.53 17.75
CA ASP A 202 10.11 -5.83 17.52
C ASP A 202 11.08 -5.83 16.32
N TYR A 203 10.96 -4.88 15.38
CA TYR A 203 11.89 -4.74 14.25
C TYR A 203 13.36 -4.59 14.70
N ARG A 204 13.61 -4.10 15.92
CA ARG A 204 14.96 -3.85 16.45
C ARG A 204 15.80 -5.12 16.59
N ASP A 205 15.15 -6.27 16.78
CA ASP A 205 15.81 -7.57 16.95
C ASP A 205 16.02 -8.32 15.61
N HIS A 206 15.76 -7.65 14.49
CA HIS A 206 15.85 -8.23 13.13
C HIS A 206 16.80 -7.43 12.21
N GLU A 207 17.17 -8.02 11.07
CA GLU A 207 18.02 -7.32 10.08
C GLU A 207 17.27 -6.15 9.42
N MET A 208 16.02 -6.36 9.01
CA MET A 208 15.18 -5.40 8.30
C MET A 208 14.71 -4.30 9.25
N ARG A 209 14.92 -3.06 8.83
CA ARG A 209 14.39 -1.87 9.47
C ARG A 209 13.10 -1.38 8.83
N ASP A 210 13.12 -1.12 7.51
CA ASP A 210 12.02 -0.49 6.78
C ASP A 210 12.08 -0.81 5.28
N VAL A 211 10.94 -0.75 4.60
CA VAL A 211 10.84 -0.63 3.15
C VAL A 211 11.19 0.79 2.72
N THR A 212 12.18 0.93 1.83
CA THR A 212 12.65 2.23 1.32
C THR A 212 12.35 2.44 -0.17
N SER A 213 12.03 1.37 -0.89
CA SER A 213 11.54 1.46 -2.26
C SER A 213 10.59 0.33 -2.59
N VAL A 214 9.57 0.62 -3.40
CA VAL A 214 8.69 -0.38 -4.00
C VAL A 214 8.56 -0.12 -5.50
N ARG A 215 8.61 -1.20 -6.29
CA ARG A 215 8.35 -1.20 -7.73
C ARG A 215 7.20 -2.14 -8.03
N LEU A 216 6.14 -1.59 -8.60
CA LEU A 216 4.91 -2.28 -8.97
C LEU A 216 4.68 -2.09 -10.47
N ALA A 217 4.21 -3.14 -11.14
CA ALA A 217 3.65 -3.02 -12.47
C ALA A 217 2.12 -3.04 -12.38
N ALA A 218 1.46 -2.13 -13.07
CA ALA A 218 0.01 -1.95 -13.03
C ALA A 218 -0.49 -1.49 -14.39
N SER A 219 -1.80 -1.55 -14.66
CA SER A 219 -2.32 -1.00 -15.91
C SER A 219 -2.10 0.51 -15.97
N ALA A 220 -2.03 1.08 -17.17
CA ALA A 220 -1.91 2.53 -17.34
C ALA A 220 -3.06 3.29 -16.63
N ARG A 221 -4.25 2.68 -16.59
CA ARG A 221 -5.42 3.20 -15.86
C ARG A 221 -5.17 3.21 -14.36
N ASP A 222 -4.70 2.11 -13.78
CA ASP A 222 -4.42 2.02 -12.34
C ASP A 222 -3.33 3.00 -11.91
N VAL A 223 -2.30 3.18 -12.75
CA VAL A 223 -1.27 4.21 -12.53
C VAL A 223 -1.89 5.61 -12.55
N ALA A 224 -2.71 5.93 -13.56
CA ALA A 224 -3.38 7.22 -13.68
C ALA A 224 -4.33 7.50 -12.50
N ASN A 225 -5.04 6.48 -12.01
CA ASN A 225 -5.91 6.56 -10.84
C ASN A 225 -5.14 6.85 -9.53
N THR A 226 -3.88 6.42 -9.45
CA THR A 226 -3.05 6.52 -8.24
C THR A 226 -2.32 7.87 -8.12
N VAL A 227 -1.92 8.44 -9.25
CA VAL A 227 -1.13 9.71 -9.27
C VAL A 227 -1.80 10.85 -8.50
N PRO A 228 -3.13 11.11 -8.61
CA PRO A 228 -3.80 12.14 -7.81
C PRO A 228 -3.68 11.93 -6.30
N MET A 229 -3.78 10.67 -5.81
CA MET A 229 -3.62 10.34 -4.38
C MET A 229 -2.23 10.73 -3.88
N LEU A 230 -1.19 10.35 -4.61
CA LEU A 230 0.19 10.66 -4.25
C LEU A 230 0.45 12.18 -4.26
N ARG A 231 -0.05 12.89 -5.27
CA ARG A 231 0.06 14.36 -5.34
C ARG A 231 -0.69 15.04 -4.20
N ALA A 232 -1.92 14.63 -3.90
CA ALA A 232 -2.69 15.16 -2.77
C ALA A 232 -1.97 14.92 -1.43
N GLY A 233 -1.35 13.76 -1.28
CA GLY A 233 -0.53 13.39 -0.13
C GLY A 233 0.77 14.18 0.03
N GLY A 234 1.21 14.93 -0.97
CA GLY A 234 2.44 15.74 -0.92
C GLY A 234 3.69 15.05 -1.48
N PHE A 235 3.54 13.88 -2.13
CA PHE A 235 4.63 13.24 -2.85
C PHE A 235 5.06 14.08 -4.06
N ALA A 236 6.36 14.07 -4.36
CA ALA A 236 6.89 14.60 -5.60
C ALA A 236 6.75 13.53 -6.69
N VAL A 237 5.72 13.66 -7.54
CA VAL A 237 5.42 12.70 -8.60
C VAL A 237 5.95 13.21 -9.94
N ARG A 238 6.82 12.43 -10.58
CA ARG A 238 7.32 12.67 -11.94
C ARG A 238 6.87 11.56 -12.88
N ASP A 239 6.65 11.94 -14.14
CA ASP A 239 6.48 11.00 -15.23
C ASP A 239 7.80 10.22 -15.46
N ALA A 240 7.69 8.95 -15.83
CA ALA A 240 8.82 8.08 -16.15
C ALA A 240 8.79 7.55 -17.60
N GLY A 241 7.89 8.07 -18.44
CA GLY A 241 7.62 7.62 -19.80
C GLY A 241 6.73 6.39 -19.85
N ASP A 242 7.11 5.35 -19.10
CA ASP A 242 6.37 4.10 -18.97
C ASP A 242 5.59 4.00 -17.65
N GLY A 243 5.29 5.12 -16.98
CA GLY A 243 4.57 5.14 -15.71
C GLY A 243 4.90 6.35 -14.85
N ALA A 244 4.98 6.15 -13.54
CA ALA A 244 5.21 7.24 -12.59
C ALA A 244 6.24 6.85 -11.52
N VAL A 245 7.05 7.84 -11.11
CA VAL A 245 7.91 7.73 -9.93
C VAL A 245 7.51 8.81 -8.93
N ALA A 246 7.22 8.39 -7.71
CA ALA A 246 6.92 9.27 -6.60
C ALA A 246 8.01 9.16 -5.53
N THR A 247 8.45 10.30 -5.02
CA THR A 247 9.41 10.40 -3.92
C THR A 247 8.83 11.25 -2.79
N ARG A 248 9.56 11.30 -1.66
CA ARG A 248 9.11 11.82 -0.34
C ARG A 248 8.16 10.82 0.34
N GLY A 249 7.61 11.19 1.51
CA GLY A 249 6.78 10.28 2.30
C GLY A 249 7.53 9.02 2.79
N GLY A 250 8.86 9.12 2.97
CA GLY A 250 9.71 8.04 3.50
C GLY A 250 10.23 7.02 2.48
N VAL A 251 9.80 7.08 1.21
CA VAL A 251 10.03 5.99 0.24
C VAL A 251 10.27 6.51 -1.17
N THR A 252 10.75 5.62 -2.06
CA THR A 252 10.57 5.76 -3.51
C THR A 252 9.51 4.76 -4.01
N ILE A 253 8.45 5.24 -4.63
CA ILE A 253 7.43 4.41 -5.28
C ILE A 253 7.64 4.51 -6.79
N ARG A 254 7.83 3.36 -7.44
CA ARG A 254 7.86 3.23 -8.90
C ARG A 254 6.66 2.42 -9.36
N LEU A 255 5.83 3.03 -10.20
CA LEU A 255 4.71 2.40 -10.87
C LEU A 255 5.02 2.30 -12.36
N ASP A 256 5.17 1.08 -12.87
CA ASP A 256 5.33 0.83 -14.30
C ASP A 256 3.97 0.50 -14.92
N ALA A 257 3.55 1.25 -15.93
CA ALA A 257 2.42 0.93 -16.77
C ALA A 257 2.73 -0.31 -17.61
N ALA A 258 1.93 -1.37 -17.43
CA ALA A 258 2.11 -2.66 -18.06
C ALA A 258 0.76 -3.35 -18.32
N PRO A 259 0.67 -4.28 -19.28
CA PRO A 259 -0.50 -5.12 -19.43
C PRO A 259 -0.72 -6.03 -18.21
N ARG A 260 -1.96 -6.51 -18.03
CA ARG A 260 -2.39 -7.26 -16.83
C ARG A 260 -1.58 -8.53 -16.55
N ASP A 261 -1.11 -9.21 -17.59
CA ASP A 261 -0.25 -10.40 -17.50
C ASP A 261 1.14 -10.08 -16.95
N ARG A 262 1.56 -8.82 -17.01
CA ARG A 262 2.82 -8.32 -16.42
C ARG A 262 2.60 -7.51 -15.15
N ALA A 263 1.38 -7.36 -14.66
CA ALA A 263 1.09 -6.64 -13.42
C ALA A 263 1.68 -7.33 -12.17
N GLY A 264 1.70 -6.61 -11.05
CA GLY A 264 2.07 -7.11 -9.73
C GLY A 264 3.35 -6.52 -9.16
N LEU A 265 3.70 -6.95 -7.95
CA LEU A 265 4.93 -6.58 -7.24
C LEU A 265 6.16 -7.07 -8.02
N LYS A 266 7.13 -6.19 -8.24
CA LYS A 266 8.36 -6.49 -9.01
C LYS A 266 9.61 -6.45 -8.15
N GLN A 267 9.71 -5.43 -7.30
CA GLN A 267 10.88 -5.25 -6.48
C GLN A 267 10.52 -4.49 -5.21
N VAL A 268 11.15 -4.87 -4.10
CA VAL A 268 11.13 -4.13 -2.84
C VAL A 268 12.58 -3.94 -2.38
N THR A 269 12.91 -2.73 -1.92
CA THR A 269 14.20 -2.43 -1.29
C THR A 269 13.97 -2.16 0.19
N PHE A 270 14.83 -2.70 1.03
CA PHE A 270 14.79 -2.55 2.47
C PHE A 270 16.03 -1.82 2.98
N ALA A 271 15.84 -0.98 3.98
CA ALA A 271 16.92 -0.55 4.88
C ALA A 271 17.14 -1.62 5.94
N LEU A 272 18.39 -1.79 6.35
CA LEU A 272 18.78 -2.67 7.45
C LEU A 272 19.03 -1.86 8.74
N ASN A 273 18.84 -2.48 9.90
CA ASN A 273 19.20 -1.89 11.19
C ASN A 273 20.73 -1.73 11.30
N GLU A 274 21.47 -2.74 10.85
CA GLU A 274 22.93 -2.77 10.87
C GLU A 274 23.48 -3.16 9.48
N PRO A 275 24.71 -2.73 9.12
CA PRO A 275 25.30 -3.12 7.85
C PRO A 275 25.56 -4.64 7.78
N ALA A 276 25.06 -5.30 6.74
CA ALA A 276 25.41 -6.69 6.47
C ALA A 276 26.86 -6.78 5.98
N GLY A 277 27.69 -7.56 6.68
CA GLY A 277 29.12 -7.67 6.40
C GLY A 277 29.45 -8.37 5.08
N ASN A 278 28.66 -9.40 4.72
CA ASN A 278 28.78 -10.14 3.48
C ASN A 278 27.48 -10.09 2.69
N ARG A 279 27.58 -10.36 1.38
CA ARG A 279 26.41 -10.54 0.53
C ARG A 279 25.75 -11.88 0.82
N HIS A 280 24.48 -11.86 1.24
CA HIS A 280 23.62 -13.05 1.31
C HIS A 280 22.63 -13.05 0.14
N LYS A 281 22.30 -14.24 -0.38
CA LYS A 281 21.30 -14.42 -1.44
C LYS A 281 20.39 -15.58 -1.08
N GLU A 282 19.12 -15.27 -0.86
CA GLU A 282 18.07 -16.22 -0.53
C GLU A 282 17.12 -16.39 -1.72
N ARG A 283 16.90 -17.62 -2.17
CA ARG A 283 15.83 -17.94 -3.14
C ARG A 283 14.60 -18.41 -2.35
N ILE A 284 13.49 -17.71 -2.52
CA ILE A 284 12.25 -18.01 -1.81
C ILE A 284 11.16 -18.24 -2.86
N GLY A 285 10.85 -19.52 -3.11
CA GLY A 285 10.01 -19.93 -4.23
C GLY A 285 10.53 -19.36 -5.56
N ARG A 286 9.70 -18.55 -6.23
CA ARG A 286 10.06 -17.87 -7.48
C ARG A 286 10.58 -16.44 -7.29
N SER A 287 11.03 -16.08 -6.09
CA SER A 287 11.55 -14.74 -5.79
C SER A 287 12.98 -14.81 -5.25
N THR A 288 13.70 -13.70 -5.23
CA THR A 288 15.09 -13.67 -4.73
C THR A 288 15.36 -12.43 -3.90
N LEU A 289 15.65 -12.64 -2.63
CA LEU A 289 16.11 -11.63 -1.68
C LEU A 289 17.63 -11.62 -1.65
N VAL A 290 18.23 -10.45 -1.86
CA VAL A 290 19.67 -10.23 -1.76
C VAL A 290 19.89 -9.22 -0.64
N VAL A 291 20.65 -9.62 0.39
CA VAL A 291 20.98 -8.77 1.54
C VAL A 291 22.46 -8.42 1.48
N GLY A 292 22.77 -7.13 1.60
CA GLY A 292 24.14 -6.65 1.66
C GLY A 292 25.00 -6.84 0.39
N PRO A 293 26.30 -6.50 0.48
CA PRO A 293 26.93 -5.90 1.66
C PRO A 293 26.41 -4.47 1.92
N GLY A 294 26.53 -3.99 3.16
CA GLY A 294 26.10 -2.65 3.57
C GLY A 294 24.68 -2.60 4.14
N LEU A 295 24.05 -1.43 4.08
CA LEU A 295 22.81 -1.10 4.81
C LEU A 295 21.51 -1.42 4.05
N GLY A 296 21.57 -2.28 3.03
CA GLY A 296 20.44 -2.49 2.12
C GLY A 296 20.20 -3.95 1.76
N ALA A 297 18.94 -4.25 1.48
CA ALA A 297 18.52 -5.49 0.85
C ALA A 297 17.55 -5.21 -0.30
N VAL A 298 17.52 -6.09 -1.30
CA VAL A 298 16.63 -6.00 -2.46
C VAL A 298 15.97 -7.35 -2.70
N TRP A 299 14.64 -7.36 -2.72
CA TRP A 299 13.84 -8.53 -3.06
C TRP A 299 13.22 -8.36 -4.43
N ASN A 300 13.56 -9.24 -5.37
CA ASN A 300 13.00 -9.28 -6.71
C ASN A 300 11.98 -10.41 -6.81
N PHE A 301 10.86 -10.11 -7.47
CA PHE A 301 9.77 -11.05 -7.72
C PHE A 301 9.70 -11.32 -9.23
N ASP A 302 9.76 -12.60 -9.61
CA ASP A 302 9.61 -12.99 -11.00
C ASP A 302 8.19 -12.60 -11.47
N ALA A 303 8.07 -12.04 -12.68
CA ALA A 303 6.77 -11.71 -13.24
C ALA A 303 5.92 -12.99 -13.46
N PRO A 304 4.58 -12.85 -13.51
CA PRO A 304 3.77 -13.91 -14.07
C PRO A 304 4.30 -14.29 -15.46
N LYS A 305 4.39 -15.59 -15.72
CA LYS A 305 4.68 -16.13 -17.06
C LYS A 305 3.38 -16.27 -17.82
#